data_AF-A0A1Y2AYB3-F1
#
_entry.id   AF-A0A1Y2AYB3-F1
#
_cell.length_a   1.000
_cell.length_b   1.000
_cell.length_c   1.000
_cell.angle_alpha   90.00
_cell.angle_beta   90.00
_cell.angle_gamma   90.00
#
_symmetry.space_group_name_H-M   'P 1'
#
loop_
_entity.id
_entity.type
_entity.pdbx_description
1 polymer ?
#
loop_
_entity_poly.entity_id
_entity_poly.type
_entity_poly.pdbx_seq_one_letter_code
_entity_poly.pdbx_strand_id
1 'polypeptide(L)'
;MVKVIPRLSEFSAANVPIEELDAFYTIANVAAPEDRPYVWSNSMTTLDGFMHYNSTSSASSIQHSSVSTPKSELEHGSVESDIALKKHPQAGPYSLADYRLLNAGWVYADAVLSSGPCLRTDPLLRHVPIFKDMQQHRTKVLNKPFAPLHIAVTSKASTLSFSTHSFFNSPDLPVLVVTHELDVQPSIDAFIASKSTGGNPDTCLWSPALHEPNTPGTVRFLSFPPSPTPSTSSASSPASVDLSQLLHFLKHELRINSLEIDAGGSMIRNMIDLKLIDELRWTQVGHVIGGTDALGNPRPSLFNSPSADSYTANTSPVFRMAGIRAIGEHFLFLRTVLEYRH
;
A
#
# COMPACT_ATOMS: atom_id res chain seq x y z
N MET A 1 -4.92 3.96 -31.53
CA MET A 1 -4.20 3.35 -30.40
C MET A 1 -2.72 3.76 -30.51
N VAL A 2 -2.24 4.66 -29.65
CA VAL A 2 -0.84 5.12 -29.70
C VAL A 2 0.05 4.03 -29.13
N LYS A 3 0.93 3.45 -29.95
CA LYS A 3 1.86 2.38 -29.56
C LYS A 3 3.03 3.00 -28.81
N VAL A 4 3.00 3.01 -27.48
CA VAL A 4 4.13 3.44 -26.65
C VAL A 4 5.25 2.41 -26.81
N ILE A 5 6.37 2.80 -27.42
CA ILE A 5 7.60 2.00 -27.44
C ILE A 5 8.34 2.32 -26.13
N PRO A 6 8.54 1.36 -25.21
CA PRO A 6 9.29 1.63 -23.99
C PRO A 6 10.74 1.94 -24.36
N ARG A 7 11.10 3.22 -24.32
CA ARG A 7 12.51 3.65 -24.34
C ARG A 7 12.97 3.74 -22.89
N LEU A 8 14.02 3.00 -22.56
CA LEU A 8 14.76 3.25 -21.34
C LEU A 8 15.21 4.71 -21.37
N SER A 9 14.77 5.46 -20.37
CA SER A 9 15.16 6.85 -20.15
C SER A 9 15.40 7.04 -18.66
N GLU A 10 16.21 8.01 -18.32
CA GLU A 10 16.53 8.31 -16.93
C GLU A 10 15.65 9.44 -16.42
N PHE A 11 15.37 9.44 -15.12
CA PHE A 11 14.88 10.63 -14.46
C PHE A 11 15.99 11.69 -14.41
N SER A 12 15.63 12.96 -14.55
CA SER A 12 16.64 14.04 -14.65
C SER A 12 17.40 14.29 -13.34
N ALA A 13 16.81 13.94 -12.19
CA ALA A 13 17.38 14.19 -10.87
C ALA A 13 16.82 13.23 -9.82
N ALA A 14 17.58 13.04 -8.73
CA ALA A 14 17.13 12.25 -7.58
C ALA A 14 15.88 12.83 -6.91
N ASN A 15 15.79 14.16 -6.83
CA ASN A 15 14.55 14.84 -6.48
C ASN A 15 13.68 14.98 -7.73
N VAL A 16 13.11 13.86 -8.20
CA VAL A 16 12.41 13.78 -9.50
C VAL A 16 11.34 14.87 -9.64
N PRO A 17 11.39 15.74 -10.65
CA PRO A 17 10.40 16.79 -10.86
C PRO A 17 8.98 16.25 -10.99
N ILE A 18 7.98 16.99 -10.51
CA ILE A 18 6.57 16.57 -10.56
C ILE A 18 6.07 16.35 -11.98
N GLU A 19 6.62 17.08 -12.96
CA GLU A 19 6.28 16.94 -14.38
C GLU A 19 6.73 15.59 -14.94
N GLU A 20 7.90 15.10 -14.51
CA GLU A 20 8.40 13.77 -14.90
C GLU A 20 7.61 12.66 -14.22
N LEU A 21 7.24 12.86 -12.96
CA LEU A 21 6.37 11.95 -12.23
C LEU A 21 4.99 11.87 -12.87
N ASP A 22 4.41 13.01 -13.28
CA ASP A 22 3.12 13.04 -13.95
C ASP A 22 3.19 12.35 -15.31
N ALA A 23 4.20 12.67 -16.13
CA ALA A 23 4.40 11.98 -17.39
C ALA A 23 4.59 10.45 -17.21
N PHE A 24 5.22 10.03 -16.12
CA PHE A 24 5.50 8.61 -15.88
C PHE A 24 4.34 7.87 -15.20
N TYR A 25 3.62 8.45 -14.24
CA TYR A 25 2.61 7.79 -13.39
C TYR A 25 1.17 8.22 -13.65
N THR A 26 0.93 9.16 -14.58
CA THR A 26 -0.43 9.58 -14.91
C THR A 26 -1.33 8.39 -15.23
N ILE A 27 -2.54 8.46 -14.65
CA ILE A 27 -3.63 7.52 -14.89
C ILE A 27 -4.71 8.11 -15.81
N ALA A 28 -4.49 9.31 -16.38
CA ALA A 28 -5.50 9.99 -17.18
C ALA A 28 -5.97 9.20 -18.42
N ASN A 29 -5.13 8.28 -18.91
CA ASN A 29 -5.39 7.49 -20.12
C ASN A 29 -5.70 6.01 -19.82
N VAL A 30 -5.93 5.64 -18.56
CA VAL A 30 -6.26 4.24 -18.21
C VAL A 30 -7.75 3.99 -18.37
N ALA A 31 -8.11 2.84 -18.91
CA ALA A 31 -9.49 2.38 -18.92
C ALA A 31 -9.80 1.80 -17.54
N ALA A 32 -10.43 2.59 -16.67
CA ALA A 32 -10.88 2.12 -15.36
C ALA A 32 -12.05 1.13 -15.54
N PRO A 33 -12.06 0.01 -14.80
CA PRO A 33 -13.23 -0.87 -14.75
C PRO A 33 -14.49 -0.14 -14.28
N GLU A 34 -15.65 -0.62 -14.73
CA GLU A 34 -16.94 -0.03 -14.36
C GLU A 34 -17.37 -0.44 -12.94
N ASP A 35 -17.03 -1.66 -12.54
CA ASP A 35 -17.50 -2.34 -11.33
C ASP A 35 -16.54 -2.27 -10.14
N ARG A 36 -15.31 -1.78 -10.36
CA ARG A 36 -14.29 -1.58 -9.32
C ARG A 36 -13.37 -0.39 -9.64
N PRO A 37 -12.58 0.12 -8.67
CA PRO A 37 -11.55 1.12 -8.96
C PRO A 37 -10.49 0.56 -9.91
N TYR A 38 -9.75 1.46 -10.57
CA TYR A 38 -8.48 1.11 -11.18
C TYR A 38 -7.44 0.90 -10.07
N VAL A 39 -6.83 -0.28 -10.02
CA VAL A 39 -5.99 -0.72 -8.91
C VAL A 39 -4.54 -0.89 -9.35
N TRP A 40 -3.61 -0.32 -8.57
CA TRP A 40 -2.19 -0.61 -8.70
C TRP A 40 -1.54 -0.93 -7.37
N SER A 41 -0.38 -1.58 -7.42
CA SER A 41 0.56 -1.61 -6.29
C SER A 41 1.81 -0.80 -6.63
N ASN A 42 2.40 -0.18 -5.62
CA ASN A 42 3.71 0.46 -5.70
C ASN A 42 4.63 -0.23 -4.69
N SER A 43 5.66 -0.92 -5.17
CA SER A 43 6.50 -1.79 -4.34
C SER A 43 7.98 -1.59 -4.63
N MET A 44 8.84 -2.00 -3.70
CA MET A 44 10.28 -2.05 -3.92
C MET A 44 10.78 -3.47 -3.70
N THR A 45 11.72 -3.90 -4.54
CA THR A 45 12.38 -5.19 -4.42
C THR A 45 13.86 -5.15 -4.72
N THR A 46 14.62 -5.99 -4.02
CA THR A 46 15.99 -6.39 -4.40
C THR A 46 15.99 -7.12 -5.75
N LEU A 47 17.14 -7.25 -6.43
CA LEU A 47 17.31 -7.98 -7.70
C LEU A 47 16.71 -9.39 -7.69
N ASP A 48 16.73 -10.06 -6.54
CA ASP A 48 16.20 -11.40 -6.31
C ASP A 48 14.74 -11.43 -5.77
N GLY A 49 14.05 -10.29 -5.74
CA GLY A 49 12.60 -10.21 -5.56
C GLY A 49 12.10 -10.09 -4.12
N PHE A 50 12.97 -9.71 -3.18
CA PHE A 50 12.61 -9.57 -1.76
C PHE A 50 12.39 -8.11 -1.36
N MET A 51 11.46 -7.88 -0.44
CA MET A 51 11.00 -6.53 -0.06
C MET A 51 11.69 -6.00 1.20
N HIS A 52 12.30 -6.87 2.01
CA HIS A 52 12.93 -6.51 3.28
C HIS A 52 14.12 -7.42 3.64
N TYR A 53 15.10 -6.87 4.36
CA TYR A 53 16.24 -7.61 4.91
C TYR A 53 15.87 -8.58 6.05
N ASN A 54 14.86 -8.23 6.84
CA ASN A 54 14.42 -9.01 7.98
C ASN A 54 13.18 -9.84 7.63
N SER A 55 13.04 -11.02 8.23
CA SER A 55 11.78 -11.76 8.18
C SER A 55 10.67 -11.03 8.94
N THR A 56 9.42 -11.26 8.55
CA THR A 56 8.25 -10.70 9.26
C THR A 56 7.96 -11.44 10.58
N SER A 57 8.63 -12.58 10.83
CA SER A 57 8.48 -13.43 12.01
C SER A 57 9.05 -12.81 13.28
N SER A 58 9.95 -11.83 13.15
CA SER A 58 10.65 -11.16 14.25
C SER A 58 9.94 -9.90 14.74
N ALA A 59 8.62 -9.83 14.59
CA ALA A 59 7.76 -8.76 15.14
C ALA A 59 7.85 -8.58 16.67
N SER A 60 8.63 -9.42 17.37
CA SER A 60 8.96 -9.26 18.80
C SER A 60 10.26 -8.48 19.07
N SER A 61 11.03 -8.05 18.07
CA SER A 61 12.25 -7.29 18.34
C SER A 61 12.70 -6.39 17.18
N ILE A 62 11.88 -5.41 16.80
CA ILE A 62 12.46 -4.13 16.38
C ILE A 62 12.83 -3.39 17.67
N GLN A 63 13.96 -3.78 18.26
CA GLN A 63 14.66 -2.86 19.16
C GLN A 63 15.12 -1.69 18.29
N HIS A 64 14.45 -0.55 18.43
CA HIS A 64 15.02 0.73 18.05
C HIS A 64 16.40 0.80 18.70
N SER A 65 17.47 0.74 17.90
CA SER A 65 18.77 1.17 18.34
C SER A 65 18.65 2.63 18.73
N SER A 66 18.68 2.86 20.03
CA SER A 66 18.69 4.15 20.67
C SER A 66 19.98 4.89 20.31
N VAL A 67 19.95 5.62 19.20
CA VAL A 67 20.78 6.83 19.06
C VAL A 67 19.84 8.01 19.22
N SER A 68 19.79 8.50 20.46
CA SER A 68 19.13 9.72 20.89
C SER A 68 19.70 10.91 20.11
N THR A 69 19.05 11.24 19.00
CA THR A 69 19.11 12.56 18.40
C THR A 69 17.70 13.13 18.55
N PRO A 70 17.51 14.35 19.04
CA PRO A 70 16.18 14.91 19.26
C PRO A 70 15.42 14.89 17.93
N LYS A 71 14.40 14.05 17.88
CA LYS A 71 13.57 13.82 16.71
C LYS A 71 12.76 15.09 16.45
N SER A 72 13.10 15.77 15.36
CA SER A 72 12.32 16.88 14.80
C SER A 72 10.87 16.43 14.61
N GLU A 73 9.91 17.31 14.92
CA GLU A 73 8.44 17.14 14.80
C GLU A 73 7.92 16.89 13.36
N LEU A 74 8.80 16.48 12.44
CA LEU A 74 8.53 16.18 11.03
C LEU A 74 8.94 14.74 10.67
N GLU A 75 8.85 13.75 11.57
CA GLU A 75 9.00 12.33 11.15
C GLU A 75 7.76 11.91 10.34
N HIS A 76 7.87 11.95 9.01
CA HIS A 76 6.78 11.62 8.08
C HIS A 76 6.63 10.09 7.93
N GLY A 77 5.38 9.66 7.89
CA GLY A 77 4.91 8.32 8.25
C GLY A 77 5.03 7.21 7.20
N SER A 78 6.24 6.82 6.83
CA SER A 78 6.49 5.46 6.31
C SER A 78 7.92 5.12 6.63
N VAL A 79 8.17 3.97 7.25
CA VAL A 79 9.53 3.47 7.43
C VAL A 79 10.07 3.14 6.04
N GLU A 80 10.81 4.08 5.45
CA GLU A 80 11.56 3.83 4.23
C GLU A 80 12.30 2.50 4.36
N SER A 81 12.03 1.57 3.43
CA SER A 81 12.59 0.22 3.55
C SER A 81 14.12 0.29 3.50
N ASP A 82 14.81 -0.44 4.38
CA ASP A 82 16.29 -0.50 4.36
C ASP A 82 16.84 -1.01 3.01
N ILE A 83 16.01 -1.70 2.21
CA ILE A 83 16.40 -2.10 0.85
C ILE A 83 16.45 -0.94 -0.15
N ALA A 84 15.95 0.25 0.21
CA ALA A 84 16.02 1.47 -0.62
C ALA A 84 17.42 2.07 -0.72
N LEU A 85 18.46 1.41 -0.21
CA LEU A 85 19.86 1.87 -0.22
C LEU A 85 20.09 3.28 0.36
N LYS A 86 19.20 3.79 1.22
CA LYS A 86 19.31 5.12 1.86
C LYS A 86 20.67 5.37 2.49
N LYS A 87 21.24 4.34 3.11
CA LYS A 87 22.53 4.39 3.83
C LYS A 87 23.72 4.07 2.93
N HIS A 88 23.50 3.70 1.67
CA HIS A 88 24.59 3.37 0.74
C HIS A 88 25.27 4.66 0.25
N PRO A 89 26.60 4.80 0.36
CA PRO A 89 27.29 6.07 0.06
C PRO A 89 27.07 6.59 -1.37
N GLN A 90 26.94 5.68 -2.35
CA GLN A 90 26.79 6.04 -3.77
C GLN A 90 25.33 6.04 -4.25
N ALA A 91 24.44 5.34 -3.54
CA ALA A 91 23.04 5.17 -3.95
C ALA A 91 22.07 6.01 -3.10
N GLY A 92 22.49 6.41 -1.89
CA GLY A 92 21.71 7.15 -0.92
C GLY A 92 20.97 8.36 -1.49
N PRO A 93 21.63 9.23 -2.30
CA PRO A 93 20.93 10.35 -2.94
C PRO A 93 19.75 9.90 -3.80
N TYR A 94 19.87 8.79 -4.53
CA TYR A 94 18.85 8.28 -5.45
C TYR A 94 17.67 7.59 -4.76
N SER A 95 17.80 7.20 -3.50
CA SER A 95 16.68 6.70 -2.67
C SER A 95 15.55 7.73 -2.57
N LEU A 96 15.88 9.03 -2.68
CA LEU A 96 14.88 10.09 -2.75
C LEU A 96 13.98 9.96 -3.98
N ALA A 97 14.50 9.45 -5.10
CA ALA A 97 13.70 9.25 -6.31
C ALA A 97 12.63 8.21 -6.06
N ASP A 98 13.01 7.05 -5.50
CA ASP A 98 12.04 6.05 -5.10
C ASP A 98 11.00 6.60 -4.14
N TYR A 99 11.42 7.32 -3.09
CA TYR A 99 10.47 7.87 -2.13
C TYR A 99 9.51 8.88 -2.76
N ARG A 100 9.98 9.64 -3.76
CA ARG A 100 9.11 10.51 -4.57
C ARG A 100 8.15 9.72 -5.46
N LEU A 101 8.58 8.62 -6.06
CA LEU A 101 7.67 7.76 -6.82
C LEU A 101 6.64 7.07 -5.90
N LEU A 102 7.02 6.65 -4.68
CA LEU A 102 6.08 6.17 -3.67
C LEU A 102 4.99 7.22 -3.38
N ASN A 103 5.40 8.45 -3.07
CA ASN A 103 4.49 9.55 -2.82
C ASN A 103 3.65 9.93 -4.06
N ALA A 104 4.20 9.81 -5.27
CA ALA A 104 3.46 10.04 -6.50
C ALA A 104 2.30 9.05 -6.64
N GLY A 105 2.45 7.80 -6.21
CA GLY A 105 1.34 6.86 -6.09
C GLY A 105 0.17 7.44 -5.28
N TRP A 106 0.46 7.94 -4.07
CA TRP A 106 -0.54 8.57 -3.20
C TRP A 106 -1.13 9.86 -3.77
N VAL A 107 -0.37 10.61 -4.59
CA VAL A 107 -0.86 11.80 -5.30
C VAL A 107 -2.00 11.45 -6.26
N TYR A 108 -1.94 10.31 -6.94
CA TYR A 108 -2.97 9.90 -7.91
C TYR A 108 -4.11 9.09 -7.30
N ALA A 109 -3.88 8.42 -6.16
CA ALA A 109 -4.87 7.56 -5.51
C ALA A 109 -6.08 8.33 -4.92
N ASP A 110 -7.30 7.80 -5.05
CA ASP A 110 -8.45 8.24 -4.24
C ASP A 110 -8.40 7.60 -2.85
N ALA A 111 -7.92 6.36 -2.79
CA ALA A 111 -7.73 5.60 -1.56
C ALA A 111 -6.42 4.79 -1.58
N VAL A 112 -5.88 4.49 -0.41
CA VAL A 112 -4.71 3.61 -0.26
C VAL A 112 -5.05 2.52 0.75
N LEU A 113 -4.83 1.26 0.35
CA LEU A 113 -5.14 0.08 1.14
C LEU A 113 -3.87 -0.52 1.74
N SER A 114 -3.88 -0.70 3.05
CA SER A 114 -2.87 -1.42 3.81
C SER A 114 -3.41 -2.65 4.50
N SER A 115 -2.57 -3.67 4.59
CA SER A 115 -2.92 -4.89 5.32
C SER A 115 -2.62 -4.76 6.82
N GLY A 116 -3.35 -5.50 7.64
CA GLY A 116 -3.08 -5.58 9.08
C GLY A 116 -1.63 -5.94 9.43
N PRO A 117 -0.96 -6.89 8.74
CA PRO A 117 0.46 -7.14 8.94
C PRO A 117 1.33 -5.90 8.76
N CYS A 118 1.16 -5.13 7.67
CA CYS A 118 1.91 -3.90 7.45
C CYS A 118 1.69 -2.87 8.57
N LEU A 119 0.43 -2.67 8.98
CA LEU A 119 0.08 -1.75 10.08
C LEU A 119 0.64 -2.18 11.43
N ARG A 120 0.81 -3.49 11.68
CA ARG A 120 1.44 -3.97 12.91
C ARG A 120 2.95 -3.77 12.91
N THR A 121 3.57 -3.77 11.74
CA THR A 121 5.02 -3.59 11.61
C THR A 121 5.42 -2.11 11.58
N ASP A 122 4.60 -1.24 11.01
CA ASP A 122 4.86 0.21 10.93
C ASP A 122 3.78 1.03 11.66
N PRO A 123 3.97 1.35 12.96
CA PRO A 123 3.01 2.15 13.73
C PRO A 123 2.92 3.62 13.26
N LEU A 124 3.83 4.06 12.40
CA LEU A 124 3.86 5.41 11.86
C LEU A 124 3.27 5.49 10.45
N LEU A 125 2.87 4.38 9.85
CA LEU A 125 2.37 4.32 8.48
C LEU A 125 1.22 5.32 8.20
N ARG A 126 1.44 6.18 7.21
CA ARG A 126 0.55 7.22 6.71
C ARG A 126 0.79 7.46 5.22
N HIS A 127 -0.24 7.21 4.44
CA HIS A 127 -0.25 7.45 2.98
C HIS A 127 -0.64 8.89 2.66
N VAL A 128 0.24 9.85 2.92
CA VAL A 128 0.00 11.27 2.62
C VAL A 128 1.18 11.80 1.82
N PRO A 129 0.95 12.44 0.65
CA PRO A 129 2.03 13.10 -0.07
C PRO A 129 2.74 14.12 0.82
N ILE A 130 4.04 13.95 1.02
CA ILE A 130 4.81 14.77 1.95
C ILE A 130 5.45 16.00 1.28
N PHE A 131 5.66 15.92 -0.03
CA PHE A 131 6.34 16.97 -0.78
C PHE A 131 5.35 18.07 -1.16
N LYS A 132 5.74 19.32 -0.93
CA LYS A 132 4.85 20.49 -1.14
C LYS A 132 4.34 20.60 -2.58
N ASP A 133 5.19 20.33 -3.56
CA ASP A 133 4.83 20.33 -4.98
C ASP A 133 3.79 19.24 -5.31
N MET A 134 3.95 18.05 -4.74
CA MET A 134 3.00 16.94 -4.86
C MET A 134 1.65 17.22 -4.20
N GLN A 135 1.65 17.81 -3.00
CA GLN A 135 0.43 18.25 -2.31
C GLN A 135 -0.32 19.30 -3.13
N GLN A 136 0.41 20.27 -3.70
CA GLN A 136 -0.16 21.29 -4.59
C GLN A 136 -0.69 20.69 -5.88
N HIS A 137 0.03 19.74 -6.48
CA HIS A 137 -0.42 19.05 -7.69
C HIS A 137 -1.74 18.29 -7.42
N ARG A 138 -1.79 17.50 -6.34
CA ARG A 138 -3.00 16.78 -5.94
C ARG A 138 -4.21 17.69 -5.76
N THR A 139 -4.04 18.80 -5.05
CA THR A 139 -5.17 19.69 -4.69
C THR A 139 -5.55 20.67 -5.79
N LYS A 140 -4.58 21.23 -6.52
CA LYS A 140 -4.81 22.30 -7.50
C LYS A 140 -4.89 21.82 -8.94
N VAL A 141 -4.24 20.70 -9.28
CA VAL A 141 -4.23 20.15 -10.64
C VAL A 141 -5.21 18.99 -10.74
N LEU A 142 -5.15 18.04 -9.80
CA LEU A 142 -6.03 16.86 -9.81
C LEU A 142 -7.38 17.08 -9.11
N ASN A 143 -7.58 18.21 -8.43
CA ASN A 143 -8.78 18.53 -7.64
C ASN A 143 -9.18 17.43 -6.64
N LYS A 144 -8.18 16.75 -6.04
CA LYS A 144 -8.38 15.72 -5.02
C LYS A 144 -8.22 16.30 -3.61
N PRO A 145 -8.84 15.69 -2.58
CA PRO A 145 -8.58 16.05 -1.19
C PRO A 145 -7.08 15.95 -0.84
N PHE A 146 -6.64 16.65 0.20
CA PHE A 146 -5.24 16.68 0.62
C PHE A 146 -4.64 15.27 0.82
N ALA A 147 -5.38 14.39 1.47
CA ALA A 147 -5.02 12.99 1.68
C ALA A 147 -5.97 12.06 0.91
N PRO A 148 -5.52 10.88 0.47
CA PRO A 148 -6.42 9.79 0.04
C PRO A 148 -7.20 9.23 1.25
N LEU A 149 -8.24 8.44 0.98
CA LEU A 149 -8.88 7.60 2.00
C LEU A 149 -7.91 6.51 2.46
N HIS A 150 -7.70 6.37 3.77
CA HIS A 150 -6.84 5.33 4.35
C HIS A 150 -7.66 4.09 4.65
N ILE A 151 -7.33 2.96 4.01
CA ILE A 151 -8.06 1.69 4.19
C ILE A 151 -7.17 0.68 4.91
N ALA A 152 -7.62 0.18 6.05
CA ALA A 152 -6.99 -0.93 6.76
C ALA A 152 -7.76 -2.22 6.51
N VAL A 153 -7.14 -3.27 5.97
CA VAL A 153 -7.77 -4.56 5.73
C VAL A 153 -7.12 -5.65 6.58
N THR A 154 -7.89 -6.28 7.46
CA THR A 154 -7.42 -7.41 8.26
C THR A 154 -8.57 -8.22 8.83
N SER A 155 -8.43 -9.53 8.94
CA SER A 155 -9.45 -10.37 9.60
C SER A 155 -9.61 -10.12 11.10
N LYS A 156 -8.68 -9.41 11.74
CA LYS A 156 -8.63 -9.20 13.19
C LYS A 156 -8.17 -7.79 13.55
N ALA A 157 -8.95 -6.80 13.16
CA ALA A 157 -8.71 -5.39 13.43
C ALA A 157 -8.68 -5.05 14.93
N SER A 158 -9.35 -5.84 15.79
CA SER A 158 -9.30 -5.68 17.25
C SER A 158 -7.89 -5.81 17.85
N THR A 159 -6.93 -6.35 17.09
CA THR A 159 -5.51 -6.47 17.49
C THR A 159 -4.63 -5.31 17.01
N LEU A 160 -5.19 -4.33 16.30
CA LEU A 160 -4.45 -3.15 15.88
C LEU A 160 -4.29 -2.17 17.05
N SER A 161 -3.19 -1.41 17.04
CA SER A 161 -2.90 -0.42 18.09
C SER A 161 -3.64 0.90 17.85
N PHE A 162 -4.93 0.95 18.20
CA PHE A 162 -5.75 2.15 17.98
C PHE A 162 -5.33 3.37 18.81
N SER A 163 -4.60 3.21 19.93
CA SER A 163 -4.19 4.33 20.79
C SER A 163 -2.90 5.02 20.33
N THR A 164 -2.00 4.30 19.67
CA THR A 164 -0.66 4.83 19.34
C THR A 164 -0.38 4.91 17.85
N HIS A 165 -1.10 4.16 17.02
CA HIS A 165 -0.80 4.13 15.59
C HIS A 165 -1.30 5.41 14.91
N SER A 166 -0.42 6.07 14.16
CA SER A 166 -0.71 7.33 13.47
C SER A 166 -1.88 7.22 12.48
N PHE A 167 -2.04 6.08 11.82
CA PHE A 167 -3.13 5.75 10.91
C PHE A 167 -4.53 5.97 11.53
N PHE A 168 -4.70 5.74 12.85
CA PHE A 168 -6.01 5.87 13.53
C PHE A 168 -6.13 7.14 14.40
N ASN A 169 -5.04 7.88 14.59
CA ASN A 169 -4.96 9.02 15.50
C ASN A 169 -4.63 10.34 14.81
N SER A 170 -4.56 10.35 13.48
CA SER A 170 -4.32 11.56 12.69
C SER A 170 -5.64 12.26 12.37
N PRO A 171 -5.87 13.50 12.86
CA PRO A 171 -7.15 14.20 12.69
C PRO A 171 -7.39 14.67 11.25
N ASP A 172 -6.36 14.67 10.42
CA ASP A 172 -6.41 15.02 9.00
C ASP A 172 -6.76 13.84 8.09
N LEU A 173 -6.87 12.62 8.62
CA LEU A 173 -7.10 11.41 7.83
C LEU A 173 -8.52 10.88 7.97
N PRO A 174 -9.22 10.60 6.86
CA PRO A 174 -10.38 9.71 6.87
C PRO A 174 -9.91 8.26 6.80
N VAL A 175 -10.46 7.42 7.68
CA VAL A 175 -10.03 6.01 7.81
C VAL A 175 -11.20 5.05 7.67
N LEU A 176 -11.00 4.01 6.85
CA LEU A 176 -11.89 2.87 6.73
C LEU A 176 -11.18 1.60 7.21
N VAL A 177 -11.70 0.97 8.25
CA VAL A 177 -11.26 -0.33 8.73
C VAL A 177 -12.21 -1.41 8.20
N VAL A 178 -11.65 -2.33 7.43
CA VAL A 178 -12.36 -3.47 6.87
C VAL A 178 -11.88 -4.73 7.57
N THR A 179 -12.79 -5.40 8.26
CA THR A 179 -12.49 -6.60 9.05
C THR A 179 -13.51 -7.71 8.83
N HIS A 180 -13.27 -8.85 9.48
CA HIS A 180 -14.23 -9.93 9.50
C HIS A 180 -15.46 -9.53 10.34
N GLU A 181 -16.66 -10.01 9.95
CA GLU A 181 -17.93 -9.65 10.60
C GLU A 181 -17.90 -9.83 12.11
N LEU A 182 -17.38 -10.97 12.58
CA LEU A 182 -17.27 -11.27 14.02
C LEU A 182 -16.30 -10.35 14.78
N ASP A 183 -15.45 -9.59 14.08
CA ASP A 183 -14.44 -8.72 14.66
C ASP A 183 -14.79 -7.23 14.53
N VAL A 184 -15.87 -6.87 13.83
CA VAL A 184 -16.31 -5.47 13.67
C VAL A 184 -16.61 -4.84 15.03
N GLN A 185 -17.51 -5.42 15.82
CA GLN A 185 -17.90 -4.86 17.11
C GLN A 185 -16.74 -4.85 18.12
N PRO A 186 -15.96 -5.94 18.30
CA PRO A 186 -14.75 -5.90 19.12
C PRO A 186 -13.76 -4.80 18.71
N SER A 187 -13.62 -4.53 17.41
CA SER A 187 -12.74 -3.46 16.91
C SER A 187 -13.27 -2.07 17.23
N ILE A 188 -14.58 -1.85 17.12
CA ILE A 188 -15.24 -0.60 17.52
C ILE A 188 -15.03 -0.36 19.03
N ASP A 189 -15.27 -1.38 19.85
CA ASP A 189 -15.11 -1.28 21.30
C ASP A 189 -13.64 -0.97 21.68
N ALA A 190 -12.68 -1.64 21.01
CA ALA A 190 -11.26 -1.38 21.19
C ALA A 190 -10.86 0.05 20.77
N PHE A 191 -11.39 0.55 19.64
CA PHE A 191 -11.16 1.91 19.19
C PHE A 191 -11.73 2.94 20.17
N ILE A 192 -12.95 2.76 20.66
CA ILE A 192 -13.57 3.63 21.67
C ILE A 192 -12.73 3.62 22.96
N ALA A 193 -12.38 2.44 23.46
CA ALA A 193 -11.54 2.30 24.65
C ALA A 193 -10.17 2.97 24.50
N SER A 194 -9.61 2.98 23.29
CA SER A 194 -8.33 3.62 22.99
C SER A 194 -8.33 5.14 23.23
N LYS A 195 -9.49 5.80 23.07
CA LYS A 195 -9.63 7.25 23.30
C LYS A 195 -9.44 7.65 24.75
N SER A 196 -9.75 6.74 25.68
CA SER A 196 -9.53 6.95 27.10
C SER A 196 -8.10 6.59 27.55
N THR A 197 -7.30 5.93 26.71
CA THR A 197 -5.97 5.38 27.09
C THR A 197 -4.82 6.00 26.31
N GLY A 198 -5.01 7.22 25.79
CA GLY A 198 -3.96 8.00 25.12
C GLY A 198 -4.11 8.13 23.60
N GLY A 199 -5.18 7.59 23.01
CA GLY A 199 -5.57 7.90 21.64
C GLY A 199 -5.92 9.38 21.47
N ASN A 200 -5.80 9.88 20.25
CA ASN A 200 -6.08 11.28 19.94
C ASN A 200 -7.59 11.58 20.10
N PRO A 201 -7.99 12.51 21.00
CA PRO A 201 -9.40 12.85 21.22
C PRO A 201 -10.08 13.51 20.01
N ASP A 202 -9.31 14.09 19.08
CA ASP A 202 -9.83 14.76 17.88
C ASP A 202 -10.26 13.77 16.78
N THR A 203 -10.09 12.46 17.02
CA THR A 203 -10.55 11.41 16.11
C THR A 203 -11.74 10.68 16.68
N CYS A 204 -12.76 10.44 15.86
CA CYS A 204 -14.04 9.89 16.31
C CYS A 204 -14.53 8.73 15.43
N LEU A 205 -15.52 8.00 15.93
CA LEU A 205 -16.21 6.97 15.15
C LEU A 205 -17.09 7.64 14.09
N TRP A 206 -16.97 7.19 12.85
CA TRP A 206 -17.81 7.67 11.76
C TRP A 206 -19.28 7.29 11.99
N SER A 207 -20.19 8.17 11.57
CA SER A 207 -21.64 7.96 11.65
C SER A 207 -22.32 8.65 10.47
N PRO A 208 -23.25 7.97 9.77
CA PRO A 208 -23.93 8.54 8.61
C PRO A 208 -24.78 9.77 8.95
N ALA A 209 -25.20 9.92 10.22
CA ALA A 209 -26.01 11.06 10.66
C ALA A 209 -25.18 12.34 10.85
N LEU A 210 -23.86 12.21 10.99
CA LEU A 210 -22.98 13.31 11.40
C LEU A 210 -21.86 13.59 10.40
N HIS A 211 -21.54 12.63 9.53
CA HIS A 211 -20.32 12.67 8.74
C HIS A 211 -20.56 12.19 7.31
N GLU A 212 -19.96 12.92 6.36
CA GLU A 212 -19.78 12.43 5.00
C GLU A 212 -18.80 11.24 4.98
N PRO A 213 -18.87 10.32 4.00
CA PRO A 213 -18.11 9.06 4.01
C PRO A 213 -16.58 9.18 4.12
N ASN A 214 -16.00 10.33 3.76
CA ASN A 214 -14.55 10.60 3.76
C ASN A 214 -14.19 11.80 4.64
N THR A 215 -14.92 12.02 5.73
CA THR A 215 -14.67 13.15 6.64
C THR A 215 -13.33 12.94 7.40
N PRO A 216 -12.38 13.90 7.34
CA PRO A 216 -11.14 13.82 8.12
C PRO A 216 -11.38 13.63 9.61
N GLY A 217 -10.51 12.87 10.27
CA GLY A 217 -10.59 12.58 11.70
C GLY A 217 -11.63 11.52 12.06
N THR A 218 -12.29 10.92 11.07
CA THR A 218 -13.28 9.86 11.32
C THR A 218 -12.72 8.47 11.00
N VAL A 219 -13.08 7.48 11.82
CA VAL A 219 -12.78 6.07 11.59
C VAL A 219 -14.08 5.29 11.41
N ARG A 220 -14.24 4.65 10.24
CA ARG A 220 -15.39 3.81 9.91
C ARG A 220 -15.00 2.35 9.94
N PHE A 221 -15.87 1.48 10.47
CA PHE A 221 -15.68 0.03 10.46
C PHE A 221 -16.69 -0.64 9.54
N LEU A 222 -16.24 -1.57 8.71
CA LEU A 222 -17.07 -2.38 7.82
C LEU A 222 -16.59 -3.83 7.81
N SER A 223 -17.46 -4.73 7.41
CA SER A 223 -17.12 -6.11 7.07
C SER A 223 -17.69 -6.51 5.74
N PHE A 224 -16.91 -7.29 5.00
CA PHE A 224 -17.34 -7.98 3.77
C PHE A 224 -17.08 -9.47 3.98
N PRO A 225 -18.10 -10.24 4.42
CA PRO A 225 -17.92 -11.65 4.67
C PRO A 225 -17.52 -12.37 3.38
N PRO A 226 -16.70 -13.43 3.47
CA PRO A 226 -16.28 -14.18 2.30
C PRO A 226 -17.52 -14.72 1.56
N SER A 227 -17.56 -14.59 0.24
CA SER A 227 -18.64 -15.16 -0.56
C SER A 227 -18.77 -16.67 -0.26
N PRO A 228 -19.98 -17.20 -0.04
CA PRO A 228 -20.18 -18.62 0.23
C PRO A 228 -19.87 -19.43 -1.03
N THR A 229 -18.59 -19.76 -1.25
CA THR A 229 -18.21 -20.68 -2.32
C THR A 229 -18.76 -22.07 -2.00
N PRO A 230 -19.38 -22.77 -2.97
CA PRO A 230 -19.84 -24.14 -2.76
C PRO A 230 -18.66 -25.03 -2.42
N SER A 231 -18.80 -25.70 -1.28
CA SER A 231 -17.81 -26.54 -0.60
C SER A 231 -17.13 -27.56 -1.52
N THR A 232 -15.83 -27.43 -1.69
CA THR A 232 -14.94 -28.61 -1.74
C THR A 232 -14.15 -28.64 -0.45
N SER A 233 -14.42 -29.69 0.34
CA SER A 233 -13.88 -29.96 1.66
C SER A 233 -12.36 -29.96 1.69
N SER A 234 -11.75 -28.92 2.25
CA SER A 234 -10.46 -29.01 2.96
C SER A 234 -10.18 -27.72 3.73
N ALA A 235 -10.13 -27.86 5.06
CA ALA A 235 -9.60 -26.94 6.06
C ALA A 235 -10.18 -25.52 6.15
N SER A 236 -10.54 -25.13 7.37
CA SER A 236 -10.92 -23.79 7.80
C SER A 236 -9.89 -22.74 7.34
N SER A 237 -10.11 -22.16 6.16
CA SER A 237 -9.41 -20.92 5.80
C SER A 237 -9.84 -19.86 6.82
N PRO A 238 -8.90 -19.15 7.48
CA PRO A 238 -9.26 -18.11 8.42
C PRO A 238 -10.14 -17.10 7.69
N ALA A 239 -11.34 -16.89 8.24
CA ALA A 239 -12.27 -15.79 7.98
C ALA A 239 -11.59 -14.60 7.24
N SER A 240 -11.66 -14.59 5.90
CA SER A 240 -10.99 -13.58 5.07
C SER A 240 -11.98 -12.54 4.59
N VAL A 241 -11.51 -11.32 4.36
CA VAL A 241 -12.32 -10.25 3.76
C VAL A 241 -12.51 -10.54 2.28
N ASP A 242 -13.75 -10.44 1.78
CA ASP A 242 -14.04 -10.52 0.34
C ASP A 242 -13.56 -9.23 -0.35
N LEU A 243 -12.41 -9.31 -1.03
CA LEU A 243 -11.80 -8.17 -1.71
C LEU A 243 -12.62 -7.71 -2.92
N SER A 244 -13.34 -8.60 -3.60
CA SER A 244 -14.16 -8.23 -4.75
C SER A 244 -15.36 -7.39 -4.31
N GLN A 245 -16.04 -7.80 -3.23
CA GLN A 245 -17.12 -7.01 -2.63
C GLN A 245 -16.62 -5.68 -2.09
N LEU A 246 -15.45 -5.67 -1.43
CA LEU A 246 -14.84 -4.43 -0.96
C LEU A 246 -14.61 -3.47 -2.13
N LEU A 247 -13.95 -3.91 -3.21
CA LEU A 247 -13.68 -3.04 -4.35
C LEU A 247 -14.96 -2.53 -5.01
N HIS A 248 -15.98 -3.38 -5.14
CA HIS A 248 -17.30 -2.97 -5.64
C HIS A 248 -17.91 -1.86 -4.76
N PHE A 249 -17.90 -2.05 -3.44
CA PHE A 249 -18.35 -1.05 -2.48
C PHE A 249 -17.56 0.27 -2.61
N LEU A 250 -16.23 0.21 -2.70
CA LEU A 250 -15.39 1.40 -2.88
C LEU A 250 -15.78 2.18 -4.14
N LYS A 251 -16.06 1.47 -5.24
CA LYS A 251 -16.45 2.09 -6.52
C LYS A 251 -17.82 2.76 -6.45
N HIS A 252 -18.83 2.05 -5.96
CA HIS A 252 -20.21 2.50 -6.09
C HIS A 252 -20.69 3.34 -4.91
N GLU A 253 -20.30 3.00 -3.68
CA GLU A 253 -20.75 3.69 -2.47
C GLU A 253 -19.83 4.85 -2.08
N LEU A 254 -18.52 4.68 -2.24
CA LEU A 254 -17.52 5.71 -1.88
C LEU A 254 -16.98 6.50 -3.08
N ARG A 255 -17.39 6.15 -4.32
CA ARG A 255 -16.96 6.79 -5.57
C ARG A 255 -15.43 6.83 -5.74
N ILE A 256 -14.74 5.83 -5.20
CA ILE A 256 -13.30 5.64 -5.38
C ILE A 256 -13.06 5.12 -6.80
N ASN A 257 -12.30 5.86 -7.60
CA ASN A 257 -11.99 5.49 -8.97
C ASN A 257 -10.58 4.94 -9.12
N SER A 258 -9.70 5.23 -8.16
CA SER A 258 -8.29 4.89 -8.21
C SER A 258 -7.81 4.44 -6.82
N LEU A 259 -7.19 3.26 -6.75
CA LEU A 259 -6.79 2.61 -5.51
C LEU A 259 -5.33 2.14 -5.59
N GLU A 260 -4.54 2.54 -4.60
CA GLU A 260 -3.21 1.98 -4.40
C GLU A 260 -3.21 0.88 -3.34
N ILE A 261 -2.47 -0.19 -3.59
CA ILE A 261 -2.25 -1.31 -2.69
C ILE A 261 -0.83 -1.23 -2.11
N ASP A 262 -0.75 -0.82 -0.85
CA ASP A 262 0.45 -0.83 -0.01
C ASP A 262 0.26 -1.80 1.17
N ALA A 263 0.27 -3.09 0.84
CA ALA A 263 -0.27 -4.15 1.69
C ALA A 263 0.61 -5.42 1.78
N GLY A 264 1.83 -5.35 1.24
CA GLY A 264 2.80 -6.46 1.22
C GLY A 264 2.50 -7.54 0.17
N GLY A 265 3.50 -8.37 -0.10
CA GLY A 265 3.47 -9.30 -1.24
C GLY A 265 2.35 -10.35 -1.22
N SER A 266 1.88 -10.78 -0.04
CA SER A 266 0.77 -11.74 0.05
C SER A 266 -0.57 -11.14 -0.31
N MET A 267 -0.83 -9.87 0.01
CA MET A 267 -2.03 -9.18 -0.44
C MET A 267 -1.97 -8.93 -1.95
N ILE A 268 -0.82 -8.47 -2.45
CA ILE A 268 -0.60 -8.25 -3.89
C ILE A 268 -0.86 -9.55 -4.65
N ARG A 269 -0.25 -10.66 -4.23
CA ARG A 269 -0.47 -11.99 -4.85
C ARG A 269 -1.94 -12.41 -4.82
N ASN A 270 -2.62 -12.28 -3.68
CA ASN A 270 -4.04 -12.63 -3.56
C ASN A 270 -4.90 -11.80 -4.54
N MET A 271 -4.64 -10.50 -4.67
CA MET A 271 -5.36 -9.67 -5.62
C MET A 271 -5.02 -10.00 -7.07
N ILE A 272 -3.80 -10.47 -7.38
CA ILE A 272 -3.48 -11.02 -8.71
C ILE A 272 -4.30 -12.28 -8.97
N ASP A 273 -4.37 -13.21 -8.01
CA ASP A 273 -5.13 -14.46 -8.15
C ASP A 273 -6.64 -14.19 -8.34
N LEU A 274 -7.16 -13.15 -7.70
CA LEU A 274 -8.54 -12.67 -7.87
C LEU A 274 -8.76 -11.76 -9.09
N LYS A 275 -7.70 -11.45 -9.85
CA LYS A 275 -7.74 -10.56 -11.04
C LYS A 275 -8.20 -9.12 -10.73
N LEU A 276 -7.81 -8.62 -9.57
CA LEU A 276 -8.21 -7.33 -9.02
C LEU A 276 -7.13 -6.25 -9.14
N ILE A 277 -5.93 -6.55 -9.67
CA ILE A 277 -4.87 -5.56 -9.91
C ILE A 277 -4.74 -5.27 -11.40
N ASP A 278 -4.76 -4.00 -11.79
CA ASP A 278 -4.60 -3.59 -13.18
C ASP A 278 -3.15 -3.26 -13.54
N GLU A 279 -2.38 -2.76 -12.57
CA GLU A 279 -1.01 -2.30 -12.78
C GLU A 279 -0.10 -2.67 -11.59
N LEU A 280 1.12 -3.09 -11.90
CA LEU A 280 2.21 -3.17 -10.93
C LEU A 280 3.22 -2.08 -11.25
N ARG A 281 3.51 -1.27 -10.24
CA ARG A 281 4.60 -0.31 -10.21
C ARG A 281 5.62 -0.84 -9.23
N TRP A 282 6.85 -1.06 -9.67
CA TRP A 282 7.88 -1.42 -8.71
C TRP A 282 9.26 -0.88 -9.04
N THR A 283 9.99 -0.61 -7.98
CA THR A 283 11.39 -0.23 -8.00
C THR A 283 12.24 -1.47 -7.80
N GLN A 284 13.05 -1.80 -8.80
CA GLN A 284 14.08 -2.81 -8.72
C GLN A 284 15.38 -2.15 -8.24
N VAL A 285 15.96 -2.68 -7.16
CA VAL A 285 17.17 -2.15 -6.54
C VAL A 285 18.35 -3.09 -6.79
N GLY A 286 19.51 -2.51 -7.14
CA GLY A 286 20.75 -3.20 -7.55
C GLY A 286 21.50 -3.96 -6.45
N HIS A 287 20.82 -4.80 -5.67
CA HIS A 287 21.45 -5.71 -4.71
C HIS A 287 20.68 -7.02 -4.55
N VAL A 288 21.35 -8.05 -4.02
CA VAL A 288 20.79 -9.40 -3.77
C VAL A 288 20.90 -9.68 -2.28
N ILE A 289 19.86 -10.24 -1.68
CA ILE A 289 19.86 -10.52 -0.24
C ILE A 289 19.69 -12.01 0.09
N GLY A 290 19.06 -12.80 -0.78
CA GLY A 290 18.72 -14.20 -0.57
C GLY A 290 17.36 -14.39 0.09
N GLY A 291 16.83 -15.62 0.04
CA GLY A 291 15.47 -15.91 0.52
C GLY A 291 15.27 -15.98 2.03
N THR A 292 16.35 -16.01 2.81
CA THR A 292 16.30 -16.14 4.27
C THR A 292 17.15 -15.10 4.97
N ASP A 293 16.70 -14.62 6.13
CA ASP A 293 17.50 -13.75 7.00
C ASP A 293 18.68 -14.49 7.65
N ALA A 294 19.47 -13.77 8.46
CA ALA A 294 20.65 -14.33 9.12
C ALA A 294 20.34 -15.46 10.11
N LEU A 295 19.06 -15.62 10.51
CA LEU A 295 18.59 -16.67 11.40
C LEU A 295 17.92 -17.84 10.63
N GLY A 296 17.91 -17.78 9.30
CA GLY A 296 17.28 -18.79 8.44
C GLY A 296 15.77 -18.62 8.27
N ASN A 297 15.18 -17.53 8.75
CA ASN A 297 13.75 -17.28 8.56
C ASN A 297 13.48 -16.76 7.14
N PRO A 298 12.37 -17.14 6.50
CA PRO A 298 12.04 -16.67 5.15
C PRO A 298 11.79 -15.16 5.13
N ARG A 299 12.29 -14.49 4.09
CA ARG A 299 12.04 -13.07 3.83
C ARG A 299 10.77 -12.86 3.01
N PRO A 300 10.07 -11.74 3.21
CA PRO A 300 8.92 -11.40 2.38
C PRO A 300 9.36 -11.10 0.94
N SER A 301 8.77 -11.81 -0.02
CA SER A 301 8.92 -11.56 -1.45
C SER A 301 7.71 -10.80 -2.02
N LEU A 302 7.90 -10.15 -3.18
CA LEU A 302 6.84 -9.37 -3.83
C LEU A 302 5.60 -10.18 -4.19
N PHE A 303 5.79 -11.45 -4.56
CA PHE A 303 4.71 -12.36 -4.94
C PHE A 303 4.62 -13.53 -3.98
N ASN A 304 4.70 -13.25 -2.67
CA ASN A 304 4.67 -14.27 -1.64
C ASN A 304 3.29 -14.97 -1.59
N SER A 305 3.25 -16.25 -1.96
CA SER A 305 2.04 -17.07 -1.87
C SER A 305 2.08 -17.94 -0.61
N PRO A 306 1.05 -17.90 0.25
CA PRO A 306 0.94 -18.82 1.37
C PRO A 306 0.62 -20.26 0.92
N SER A 307 0.01 -20.46 -0.25
CA SER A 307 -0.08 -21.78 -0.88
C SER A 307 1.14 -22.01 -1.77
N ALA A 308 1.62 -23.25 -1.85
CA ALA A 308 2.72 -23.65 -2.73
C ALA A 308 2.36 -23.58 -4.24
N ASP A 309 1.24 -22.95 -4.58
CA ASP A 309 0.69 -22.93 -5.92
C ASP A 309 1.49 -21.95 -6.79
N SER A 310 2.18 -22.53 -7.76
CA SER A 310 2.84 -21.78 -8.83
C SER A 310 1.88 -21.55 -9.98
N TYR A 311 2.05 -20.43 -10.69
CA TYR A 311 1.33 -20.24 -11.93
C TYR A 311 1.77 -21.27 -12.97
N THR A 312 0.78 -21.84 -13.67
CA THR A 312 1.03 -22.63 -14.88
C THR A 312 1.20 -21.70 -16.06
N ALA A 313 1.63 -22.23 -17.21
CA ALA A 313 1.64 -21.48 -18.46
C ALA A 313 0.24 -20.90 -18.82
N ASN A 314 -0.86 -21.52 -18.36
CA ASN A 314 -2.22 -21.06 -18.70
C ASN A 314 -2.81 -20.10 -17.67
N THR A 315 -2.26 -20.08 -16.45
CA THR A 315 -2.78 -19.26 -15.34
C THR A 315 -1.86 -18.10 -14.98
N SER A 316 -0.66 -18.01 -15.57
CA SER A 316 0.25 -16.90 -15.33
C SER A 316 -0.27 -15.59 -15.91
N PRO A 317 -0.36 -14.51 -15.12
CA PRO A 317 -0.62 -13.18 -15.66
C PRO A 317 0.55 -12.75 -16.56
N VAL A 318 0.24 -12.01 -17.62
CA VAL A 318 1.24 -11.42 -18.51
C VAL A 318 1.44 -9.97 -18.11
N PHE A 319 2.69 -9.57 -17.89
CA PHE A 319 3.05 -8.19 -17.57
C PHE A 319 3.44 -7.45 -18.84
N ARG A 320 2.54 -6.60 -19.35
CA ARG A 320 2.84 -5.73 -20.47
C ARG A 320 3.50 -4.45 -19.99
N MET A 321 4.73 -4.21 -20.44
CA MET A 321 5.49 -3.04 -20.04
C MET A 321 4.82 -1.74 -20.51
N ALA A 322 4.43 -0.89 -19.57
CA ALA A 322 3.86 0.43 -19.82
C ALA A 322 4.91 1.54 -19.70
N GLY A 323 5.94 1.34 -18.88
CA GLY A 323 7.01 2.32 -18.69
C GLY A 323 8.23 1.72 -18.01
N ILE A 324 9.40 2.16 -18.46
CA ILE A 324 10.69 1.85 -17.83
C ILE A 324 11.43 3.17 -17.65
N ARG A 325 11.92 3.41 -16.44
CA ARG A 325 12.85 4.50 -16.12
C ARG A 325 13.98 3.97 -15.26
N ALA A 326 15.14 4.61 -15.34
CA ALA A 326 16.24 4.36 -14.41
C ALA A 326 16.60 5.64 -13.66
N ILE A 327 17.32 5.50 -12.56
CA ILE A 327 18.08 6.61 -12.01
C ILE A 327 19.38 6.11 -11.39
N GLY A 328 20.48 6.75 -11.80
CA GLY A 328 21.82 6.27 -11.47
C GLY A 328 22.03 4.82 -11.91
N GLU A 329 22.94 4.14 -11.22
CA GLU A 329 23.33 2.76 -11.53
C GLU A 329 22.61 1.71 -10.67
N HIS A 330 21.67 2.14 -9.82
CA HIS A 330 21.14 1.31 -8.73
C HIS A 330 19.63 1.07 -8.75
N PHE A 331 18.86 1.87 -9.49
CA PHE A 331 17.40 1.82 -9.43
C PHE A 331 16.80 1.77 -10.84
N LEU A 332 15.92 0.80 -11.03
CA LEU A 332 15.08 0.66 -12.21
C LEU A 332 13.61 0.71 -11.78
N PHE A 333 12.86 1.63 -12.36
CA PHE A 333 11.44 1.83 -12.09
C PHE A 333 10.63 1.24 -13.23
N LEU A 334 9.75 0.31 -12.88
CA LEU A 334 8.96 -0.47 -13.82
C LEU A 334 7.48 -0.17 -13.60
N ARG A 335 6.77 0.09 -14.70
CA ARG A 335 5.31 0.07 -14.76
C ARG A 335 4.87 -1.02 -15.70
N THR A 336 4.07 -1.95 -15.20
CA THR A 336 3.50 -3.02 -16.02
C THR A 336 2.00 -3.09 -15.84
N VAL A 337 1.27 -3.18 -16.95
CA VAL A 337 -0.17 -3.48 -16.95
C VAL A 337 -0.35 -4.99 -16.95
N LEU A 338 -1.27 -5.49 -16.14
CA LEU A 338 -1.55 -6.91 -16.01
C LEU A 338 -2.57 -7.35 -17.05
N GLU A 339 -2.22 -8.39 -17.79
CA GLU A 339 -3.11 -9.08 -18.72
C GLU A 339 -3.35 -10.49 -18.19
N TYR A 340 -4.55 -10.70 -17.64
CA TYR A 340 -4.94 -11.99 -17.10
C TYR A 340 -5.33 -12.97 -18.20
N ARG A 341 -4.91 -14.22 -18.05
CA ARG A 341 -5.33 -15.31 -18.90
C ARG A 341 -6.62 -15.91 -18.33
N HIS A 342 -7.69 -15.84 -19.13
CA HIS A 342 -9.06 -16.25 -18.82
C HIS A 342 -9.73 -15.38 -17.76
#